data_AF-A0A4Q1QUY0-F1
#
_entry.id   AF-A0A4Q1QUY0-F1
#
_cell.length_a   1.000
_cell.length_b   1.000
_cell.length_c   1.000
_cell.angle_alpha   90.00
_cell.angle_beta   90.00
_cell.angle_gamma   90.00
#
_symmetry.space_group_name_H-M   'P 1'
#
loop_
_entity.id
_entity.type
_entity.pdbx_description
1 polymer ?
#
loop_
_entity_poly.entity_id
_entity_poly.type
_entity_poly.pdbx_seq_one_letter_code
_entity_poly.pdbx_strand_id
1 'polypeptide(L)'
;MGYANLRELQTALTTASDLASALQSAPSRRDADQLVHVLRQALTAASSLGAETGPTGCAIHPHGAVDPLYGDPEDPLPPGYGKCLLCNDRRRRADAHPPHTRPHARLPARWRRRMNA
;
A
#
# COMPACT_ATOMS: atom_id res chain seq x y z
N MET A 1 -5.30 3.33 21.22
CA MET A 1 -6.43 3.99 20.54
C MET A 1 -7.25 3.07 19.63
N GLY A 2 -6.74 1.96 19.08
CA GLY A 2 -7.50 1.12 18.14
C GLY A 2 -8.74 0.38 18.70
N TYR A 3 -8.78 0.06 20.00
CA TYR A 3 -9.90 -0.72 20.56
C TYR A 3 -11.21 0.10 20.69
N ALA A 4 -11.10 1.41 20.93
CA ALA A 4 -12.26 2.31 20.93
C ALA A 4 -12.84 2.47 19.52
N ASN A 5 -11.97 2.72 18.52
CA ASN A 5 -12.35 2.81 17.11
C ASN A 5 -12.97 1.50 16.59
N LEU A 6 -12.52 0.35 17.09
CA LEU A 6 -13.05 -0.96 16.68
C LEU A 6 -14.46 -1.17 17.22
N ARG A 7 -14.70 -0.82 18.48
CA ARG A 7 -16.06 -0.85 19.05
C ARG A 7 -16.98 0.14 18.35
N GLU A 8 -16.51 1.35 18.08
CA GLU A 8 -17.29 2.36 17.36
C GLU A 8 -17.67 1.90 15.95
N LEU A 9 -16.73 1.29 15.21
CA LEU A 9 -17.00 0.69 13.91
C LEU A 9 -18.07 -0.41 14.02
N GLN A 10 -17.93 -1.33 14.97
CA GLN A 10 -18.88 -2.42 15.16
C GLN A 10 -20.28 -1.89 15.46
N THR A 11 -20.41 -0.92 16.38
CA THR A 11 -21.68 -0.29 16.72
C THR A 11 -22.31 0.39 15.50
N ALA A 12 -21.54 1.18 14.75
CA ALA A 12 -22.06 1.88 13.57
C ALA A 12 -22.55 0.90 12.48
N LEU A 13 -21.84 -0.21 12.25
CA LEU A 13 -22.25 -1.23 11.28
C LEU A 13 -23.51 -1.99 11.70
N THR A 14 -23.65 -2.31 12.98
CA THR A 14 -24.89 -2.92 13.52
C THR A 14 -26.06 -1.96 13.30
N THR A 15 -25.92 -0.70 13.67
CA THR A 15 -26.97 0.31 13.47
C THR A 15 -27.31 0.51 11.99
N ALA A 16 -26.31 0.53 11.10
CA ALA A 16 -26.56 0.64 9.65
C ALA A 16 -27.34 -0.58 9.12
N SER A 17 -27.02 -1.78 9.60
CA SER A 17 -27.71 -3.02 9.22
C SER A 17 -29.16 -3.02 9.68
N ASP A 18 -29.42 -2.56 10.90
CA ASP A 18 -30.77 -2.43 11.45
C ASP A 18 -31.60 -1.41 10.67
N LEU A 19 -31.02 -0.24 10.36
CA LEU A 19 -31.67 0.79 9.55
C LEU A 19 -31.97 0.30 8.14
N ALA A 20 -31.01 -0.37 7.50
CA ALA A 20 -31.19 -0.92 6.16
C ALA A 20 -32.29 -1.99 6.12
N SER A 21 -32.36 -2.84 7.15
CA SER A 21 -33.39 -3.88 7.28
C SER A 21 -34.78 -3.30 7.55
N ALA A 22 -34.87 -2.11 8.16
CA ALA A 22 -36.11 -1.41 8.43
C ALA A 22 -36.60 -0.56 7.23
N LEU A 23 -35.82 -0.43 6.16
CA LEU A 23 -36.25 0.32 4.98
C LEU A 23 -37.46 -0.37 4.31
N GLN A 24 -38.51 0.41 4.13
CA GLN A 24 -39.70 -0.01 3.38
C GLN A 24 -39.45 0.15 1.87
N SER A 25 -40.34 -0.38 1.04
CA SER A 25 -40.25 -0.33 -0.43
C SER A 25 -40.18 1.09 -1.02
N ALA A 26 -40.53 2.13 -0.26
CA ALA A 26 -40.31 3.54 -0.59
C ALA A 26 -39.74 4.29 0.63
N PRO A 27 -38.42 4.29 0.85
CA PRO A 27 -37.83 4.95 2.01
C PRO A 27 -37.97 6.48 1.91
N SER A 28 -38.23 7.13 3.04
CA SER A 28 -38.26 8.59 3.05
C SER A 28 -36.86 9.17 2.88
N ARG A 29 -36.76 10.43 2.46
CA ARG A 29 -35.47 11.13 2.40
C ARG A 29 -34.76 11.13 3.75
N ARG A 30 -35.51 11.22 4.85
CA ARG A 30 -34.98 11.17 6.21
C ARG A 30 -34.35 9.82 6.54
N ASP A 31 -34.98 8.73 6.13
CA ASP A 31 -34.46 7.37 6.35
C ASP A 31 -33.14 7.17 5.58
N ALA A 32 -33.10 7.65 4.34
CA ALA A 32 -31.89 7.63 3.53
C ALA A 32 -30.76 8.49 4.14
N ASP A 33 -31.07 9.71 4.59
CA ASP A 33 -30.09 10.61 5.21
C ASP A 33 -29.53 10.02 6.52
N GLN A 34 -30.38 9.38 7.32
CA GLN A 34 -29.96 8.71 8.56
C GLN A 34 -29.04 7.52 8.29
N LEU A 35 -29.35 6.69 7.29
CA LEU A 35 -28.48 5.59 6.88
C LEU A 35 -27.13 6.10 6.38
N VAL A 36 -27.12 7.13 5.53
CA VAL A 36 -25.87 7.75 5.02
C VAL A 36 -25.03 8.33 6.16
N HIS A 37 -25.66 8.94 7.15
CA HIS A 37 -24.96 9.48 8.31
C HIS A 37 -24.22 8.38 9.08
N VAL A 38 -24.90 7.28 9.41
CA VAL A 38 -24.29 6.15 10.15
C VAL A 38 -23.19 5.46 9.32
N LEU A 39 -23.39 5.31 8.01
CA LEU A 39 -22.36 4.76 7.12
C LEU A 39 -21.10 5.64 7.06
N ARG A 40 -21.24 6.97 7.08
CA ARG A 40 -20.09 7.89 7.15
C ARG A 40 -19.36 7.78 8.50
N GLN A 41 -20.08 7.58 9.59
CA GLN A 41 -19.48 7.32 10.90
C GLN A 41 -18.68 6.01 10.88
N ALA A 42 -19.26 4.93 10.35
CA ALA A 42 -18.57 3.65 10.19
C ALA A 42 -17.29 3.79 9.34
N LEU A 43 -17.37 4.52 8.22
CA LEU A 43 -16.20 4.80 7.38
C LEU A 43 -15.09 5.52 8.16
N THR A 44 -15.44 6.55 8.93
CA THR A 44 -14.48 7.33 9.71
C THR A 44 -13.78 6.47 10.79
N ALA A 45 -14.56 5.65 11.49
CA ALA A 45 -14.04 4.73 12.49
C ALA A 45 -13.11 3.67 11.85
N ALA A 46 -13.49 3.12 10.70
CA ALA A 46 -12.67 2.17 9.94
C ALA A 46 -11.36 2.79 9.44
N SER A 47 -11.40 4.02 8.91
CA SER A 47 -10.19 4.74 8.48
C SER A 47 -9.24 4.98 9.65
N SER A 48 -9.77 5.16 10.86
CA SER A 48 -9.00 5.34 12.09
C SER A 48 -8.46 4.02 12.69
N LEU A 49 -8.81 2.87 12.12
CA LEU A 49 -8.26 1.55 12.46
C LEU A 49 -7.04 1.18 11.63
N GLY A 50 -6.94 1.72 10.42
CA GLY A 50 -5.73 1.57 9.62
C GLY A 50 -4.56 2.19 10.37
N ALA A 51 -3.43 1.47 10.44
CA ALA A 51 -2.16 2.16 10.65
C ALA A 51 -2.10 3.28 9.61
N GLU A 52 -1.82 4.52 10.03
CA GLU A 52 -1.73 5.63 9.08
C GLU A 52 -0.77 5.19 7.97
N THR A 53 -1.33 4.83 6.82
CA THR A 53 -0.54 4.70 5.62
C THR A 53 -0.28 6.15 5.31
N GLY A 54 0.84 6.66 5.83
CA GLY A 54 1.20 8.05 5.71
C GLY A 54 1.24 8.46 4.23
N PRO A 55 1.67 9.69 3.90
CA PRO A 55 1.48 10.27 2.56
C PRO A 55 1.93 9.39 1.37
N THR A 56 2.84 8.43 1.59
CA THR A 56 3.31 7.48 0.57
C THR A 56 2.40 6.25 0.34
N GLY A 57 1.45 5.96 1.22
CA GLY A 57 0.66 4.71 1.16
C GLY A 57 1.47 3.42 1.39
N CYS A 58 2.74 3.51 1.80
CA CYS A 58 3.65 2.37 1.89
C CYS A 58 3.63 1.75 3.29
N ALA A 59 3.47 0.42 3.38
CA ALA A 59 3.55 -0.29 4.66
C ALA A 59 4.95 -0.26 5.31
N ILE A 60 6.00 -0.12 4.50
CA ILE A 60 7.40 -0.09 4.96
C ILE A 60 7.82 1.34 5.33
N HIS A 61 7.37 2.33 4.57
CA HIS A 61 7.77 3.74 4.73
C HIS A 61 6.54 4.66 4.74
N PRO A 62 5.64 4.56 5.72
CA PRO A 62 4.38 5.31 5.73
C PRO A 62 4.61 6.83 5.62
N HIS A 63 5.60 7.37 6.34
CA HIS A 63 5.98 8.79 6.30
C HIS A 63 7.24 9.07 5.47
N GLY A 64 7.56 8.20 4.50
CA GLY A 64 8.64 8.46 3.55
C GLY A 64 8.36 9.66 2.65
N ALA A 65 9.37 10.08 1.88
CA ALA A 65 9.15 11.08 0.82
C ALA A 65 8.23 10.51 -0.28
N VAL A 66 7.32 11.36 -0.78
CA VAL A 66 6.49 11.05 -1.95
C VAL A 66 7.34 11.26 -3.20
N ASP A 67 7.31 10.31 -4.14
CA ASP A 67 8.01 10.40 -5.42
C ASP A 67 7.38 11.54 -6.27
N PRO A 68 8.14 12.58 -6.65
CA PRO A 68 7.62 13.70 -7.44
C PRO A 68 7.02 13.29 -8.79
N LEU A 69 7.48 12.16 -9.36
CA LEU A 69 6.97 11.65 -10.64
C LEU A 69 5.63 10.93 -10.48
N TYR A 70 5.15 10.71 -9.25
CA TYR A 70 3.87 10.07 -9.04
C TYR A 70 2.73 11.01 -9.44
N GLY A 71 2.06 10.67 -10.54
CA GLY A 71 0.96 11.47 -11.09
C GLY A 71 1.42 12.59 -12.02
N ASP A 72 2.71 12.64 -12.36
CA ASP A 72 3.22 13.51 -13.42
C ASP A 72 2.73 12.97 -14.79
N PRO A 73 1.97 13.74 -15.58
CA PRO A 73 1.49 13.31 -16.89
C PRO A 73 2.58 13.33 -17.98
N GLU A 74 3.61 14.15 -17.81
CA GLU A 74 4.69 14.31 -18.80
C GLU A 74 5.82 13.29 -18.59
N ASP A 75 6.07 12.89 -17.33
CA ASP A 75 7.02 11.84 -16.98
C ASP A 75 6.42 10.84 -15.98
N PRO A 76 5.46 10.00 -16.41
CA PRO A 76 4.76 9.09 -15.52
C PRO A 76 5.67 7.97 -15.02
N LEU A 77 5.50 7.63 -13.75
CA LEU A 77 6.18 6.48 -13.17
C LEU A 77 5.87 5.17 -13.95
N PRO A 78 6.88 4.28 -14.13
CA PRO A 78 6.65 3.00 -14.77
C PRO A 78 5.63 2.12 -14.01
N PRO A 79 4.97 1.16 -14.68
CA PRO A 79 4.07 0.23 -14.02
C PRO A 79 4.72 -0.48 -12.82
N GLY A 80 4.00 -0.55 -11.70
CA GLY A 80 4.47 -1.17 -10.45
C GLY A 80 5.28 -0.26 -9.52
N TYR A 81 5.60 0.96 -9.95
CA TYR A 81 6.09 2.03 -9.08
C TYR A 81 4.91 2.69 -8.34
N GLY A 82 5.15 3.08 -7.09
CA GLY A 82 4.12 3.66 -6.21
C GLY A 82 4.47 5.09 -5.80
N LYS A 83 3.77 5.62 -4.80
CA LYS A 83 4.03 6.96 -4.26
C LYS A 83 5.33 7.05 -3.44
N CYS A 84 5.89 5.93 -2.98
CA CYS A 84 7.00 5.95 -2.05
C CYS A 84 8.36 6.09 -2.76
N LEU A 85 9.01 7.25 -2.62
CA LEU A 85 10.31 7.53 -3.24
C LEU A 85 11.38 6.53 -2.80
N LEU A 86 11.41 6.14 -1.52
CA LEU A 86 12.40 5.19 -0.99
C LEU A 86 12.29 3.79 -1.62
N CYS A 87 11.06 3.30 -1.83
CA CYS A 87 10.83 2.01 -2.48
C CYS A 87 11.15 2.09 -3.98
N ASN A 88 10.77 3.20 -4.62
CA ASN A 88 11.04 3.44 -6.02
C ASN A 88 12.55 3.54 -6.28
N ASP A 89 13.30 4.31 -5.48
CA ASP A 89 14.76 4.43 -5.55
C ASP A 89 15.46 3.09 -5.37
N ARG A 90 14.99 2.27 -4.43
CA ARG A 90 15.52 0.91 -4.25
C ARG A 90 15.36 0.08 -5.52
N ARG A 91 14.21 0.19 -6.20
CA ARG A 91 13.94 -0.49 -7.47
C ARG A 91 14.79 0.05 -8.60
N ARG A 92 14.89 1.39 -8.76
CA ARG A 92 15.77 2.04 -9.74
C ARG A 92 17.22 1.56 -9.63
N ARG A 93 17.73 1.43 -8.39
CA ARG A 93 19.08 0.90 -8.14
C ARG A 93 19.24 -0.57 -8.51
N ALA A 94 18.21 -1.38 -8.26
CA ALA A 94 18.21 -2.79 -8.65
C ALA A 94 18.21 -2.95 -10.17
N ASP A 95 17.41 -2.13 -10.87
CA ASP A 95 17.30 -2.15 -12.34
C ASP A 95 18.58 -1.62 -13.01
N ALA A 96 19.22 -0.59 -12.41
CA ALA A 96 20.46 0.01 -12.91
C ALA A 96 21.71 -0.86 -12.66
N HIS A 97 21.62 -1.87 -11.80
CA HIS A 97 22.69 -2.84 -11.57
C HIS A 97 22.27 -4.19 -12.17
N PRO A 98 22.35 -4.37 -13.51
CA PRO A 98 22.19 -5.69 -14.07
C PRO A 98 23.17 -6.63 -13.35
N PRO A 99 22.80 -7.89 -13.11
CA PRO A 99 23.69 -8.83 -12.45
C PRO A 99 25.01 -8.80 -13.22
N HIS A 100 26.08 -8.38 -12.54
CA HIS A 100 27.43 -8.56 -13.07
C HIS A 100 27.56 -10.04 -13.31
N THR A 101 27.43 -10.48 -14.56
CA THR A 101 27.93 -11.77 -15.00
C THR A 101 29.41 -11.69 -14.69
N ARG A 102 29.82 -12.17 -13.51
CA ARG A 102 31.24 -12.27 -13.16
C ARG A 102 31.84 -13.07 -14.31
N PRO A 103 32.72 -12.51 -15.14
CA PRO A 103 33.37 -13.33 -16.14
C PRO A 103 34.11 -14.38 -15.32
N HIS A 104 33.72 -15.65 -15.47
CA HIS A 104 34.41 -16.75 -14.83
C HIS A 104 35.89 -16.56 -15.16
N ALA A 105 36.68 -16.22 -14.14
CA ALA A 105 38.12 -16.06 -14.31
C ALA A 105 38.63 -17.41 -14.81
N ARG A 106 38.91 -17.51 -16.12
CA ARG A 106 39.63 -18.66 -16.68
C ARG A 106 40.96 -18.69 -15.96
N LEU A 107 41.10 -19.62 -15.00
CA LEU A 107 42.39 -19.87 -14.36
C LEU A 107 43.42 -20.11 -15.46
N PRO A 108 44.54 -19.35 -15.51
CA PRO A 108 45.56 -19.56 -16.53
C PRO A 108 46.11 -20.98 -16.41
N ALA A 109 46.23 -21.67 -17.56
CA ALA A 109 46.59 -23.09 -17.68
C ALA A 109 47.92 -23.50 -17.02
N ARG A 110 48.72 -22.54 -16.53
CA ARG A 110 50.03 -22.76 -15.92
C ARG A 110 50.02 -23.52 -14.59
N TRP A 111 48.85 -23.73 -13.97
CA TRP A 111 48.74 -24.42 -12.67
C TRP A 111 48.24 -25.88 -12.76
N ARG A 112 47.98 -26.43 -13.96
CA ARG A 112 47.58 -27.85 -14.12
C ARG A 112 48.73 -28.85 -14.12
N ARG A 113 50.00 -28.39 -14.06
CA ARG A 113 51.20 -29.24 -14.22
C ARG A 113 51.99 -29.51 -12.93
N ARG A 114 51.37 -29.36 -11.76
CA ARG A 114 52.03 -29.61 -10.45
C ARG A 114 51.15 -30.44 -9.49
N MET A 115 50.43 -31.44 -10.00
CA MET A 115 49.71 -32.44 -9.20
C MET A 115 49.69 -33.82 -9.88
N ASN A 116 50.76 -34.18 -10.60
CA ASN A 116 50.98 -35.53 -11.16
C ASN A 116 52.50 -35.82 -11.20
N ALA A 117 53.17 -35.65 -10.05
CA ALA A 117 54.51 -36.16 -9.79
C ALA A 117 54.54 -36.63 -8.34
#